data_AF-A0A6J6F5Y8-F1
#
_entry.id   AF-A0A6J6F5Y8-F1
#
_cell.length_a   1.000
_cell.length_b   1.000
_cell.length_c   1.000
_cell.angle_alpha   90.00
_cell.angle_beta   90.00
_cell.angle_gamma   90.00
#
_symmetry.space_group_name_H-M   'P 1'
#
loop_
_entity.id
_entity.type
_entity.pdbx_description
1 polymer ?
#
loop_
_entity_poly.entity_id
_entity_poly.type
_entity_poly.pdbx_seq_one_letter_code
_entity_poly.pdbx_strand_id
1 'polypeptide(L)'
;MERCAALVHVLDCATLETDRDPVKDFDVIEEELKQYGGLSDRPRIIALNKIDIPDGKAMADMVQKTLEARGFPVFQVSAASREGMQELIYAMAQIIQKVRKEQKEDQVARIVLRPIAVDDAGFEVISNEDGTFNITGDKPERWVKQTDFANAEAIGYLADRLASYGIERELYKKGAKAGDEVRIGLGDDAVIFDWEPSIEAGAELLAGAPRGEDLRLSTPWRMDLLEDDIDQLSDDEIEMQWEYNVANPRTPRIDEDVK
;
A
#
# COMPACT_ATOMS: atom_id res chain seq x y z
N MET A 1 38.54 -8.00 12.09
CA MET A 1 38.01 -9.13 11.27
C MET A 1 36.57 -9.52 11.63
N GLU A 2 35.90 -8.86 12.59
CA GLU A 2 34.59 -9.30 13.12
C GLU A 2 33.36 -9.02 12.21
N ARG A 3 33.57 -8.46 11.01
CA ARG A 3 32.49 -8.13 10.05
C ARG A 3 32.60 -8.90 8.73
N CYS A 4 33.36 -9.99 8.71
CA CYS A 4 33.60 -10.78 7.50
C CYS A 4 32.60 -11.93 7.39
N ALA A 5 32.07 -12.15 6.19
CA ALA A 5 31.14 -13.26 5.92
C ALA A 5 31.84 -14.62 5.76
N ALA A 6 33.13 -14.61 5.40
CA ALA A 6 33.98 -15.79 5.21
C ALA A 6 35.44 -15.41 5.41
N LEU A 7 36.31 -16.40 5.60
CA LEU A 7 37.77 -16.25 5.64
C LEU A 7 38.42 -17.00 4.48
N VAL A 8 39.40 -16.37 3.85
CA VAL A 8 40.20 -16.96 2.78
C VAL A 8 41.64 -17.09 3.29
N HIS A 9 42.14 -18.32 3.36
CA HIS A 9 43.54 -18.60 3.66
C HIS A 9 44.31 -18.59 2.35
N VAL A 10 45.23 -17.64 2.20
CA VAL A 10 46.11 -17.57 1.03
C VAL A 10 47.43 -18.22 1.43
N LEU A 11 47.73 -19.37 0.84
CA LEU A 11 48.93 -20.15 1.13
C LEU A 11 49.90 -20.04 -0.04
N ASP A 12 51.15 -19.68 0.23
CA ASP A 12 52.18 -19.47 -0.78
C ASP A 12 52.87 -20.79 -1.15
N CYS A 13 52.59 -21.32 -2.34
CA CYS A 13 53.13 -22.60 -2.78
C CYS A 13 54.51 -22.51 -3.43
N ALA A 14 54.97 -21.33 -3.83
CA ALA A 14 56.25 -21.16 -4.53
C ALA A 14 57.40 -20.71 -3.61
N THR A 15 57.30 -20.98 -2.31
CA THR A 15 58.38 -20.65 -1.38
C THR A 15 59.61 -21.51 -1.69
N LEU A 16 60.77 -20.88 -1.85
CA LEU A 16 62.06 -21.55 -2.13
C LEU A 16 62.68 -22.20 -0.88
N GLU A 17 62.07 -22.01 0.29
CA GLU A 17 62.53 -22.60 1.55
C GLU A 17 62.10 -24.07 1.62
N THR A 18 63.08 -24.96 1.75
CA THR A 18 62.89 -26.42 1.66
C THR A 18 62.02 -27.00 2.77
N ASP A 19 61.86 -26.27 3.88
CA ASP A 19 61.13 -26.71 5.07
C ASP A 19 59.70 -26.14 5.18
N ARG A 20 59.26 -25.30 4.22
CA ARG A 20 57.89 -24.76 4.25
C ARG A 20 56.88 -25.77 3.68
N ASP A 21 55.82 -26.00 4.45
CA ASP A 21 54.72 -26.89 4.11
C ASP A 21 53.41 -26.10 4.22
N PRO A 22 52.71 -25.83 3.10
CA PRO A 22 51.45 -25.09 3.10
C PRO A 22 50.39 -25.66 4.05
N VAL A 23 50.41 -26.99 4.29
CA VAL A 23 49.47 -27.63 5.22
C VAL A 23 49.80 -27.25 6.66
N LYS A 24 51.08 -27.19 7.03
CA LYS A 24 51.50 -26.72 8.35
C LYS A 24 51.25 -25.23 8.53
N ASP A 25 51.51 -24.42 7.50
CA ASP A 25 51.22 -22.99 7.52
C ASP A 25 49.73 -22.74 7.79
N PHE A 26 48.85 -23.53 7.15
CA PHE A 26 47.42 -23.50 7.42
C PHE A 26 47.10 -23.86 8.88
N ASP A 27 47.69 -24.95 9.41
CA ASP A 27 47.45 -25.40 10.79
C ASP A 27 47.90 -24.36 11.82
N VAL A 28 49.02 -23.68 11.57
CA VAL A 28 49.51 -22.58 12.42
C VAL A 28 48.55 -21.39 12.39
N ILE A 29 48.12 -20.94 11.20
CA ILE A 29 47.18 -19.81 11.06
C ILE A 29 45.84 -20.12 11.75
N GLU A 30 45.33 -21.34 11.63
CA GLU A 30 44.09 -21.74 12.30
C GLU A 30 44.23 -21.76 13.82
N GLU A 31 45.40 -22.15 14.35
CA GLU A 31 45.66 -22.09 15.79
C GLU A 31 45.73 -20.65 16.31
N GLU A 32 46.39 -19.75 15.57
CA GLU A 32 46.41 -18.32 15.88
C GLU A 32 44.99 -17.71 15.86
N LEU A 33 44.17 -18.07 14.87
CA LEU A 33 42.78 -17.61 14.77
C LEU A 33 41.90 -18.13 15.91
N LYS A 34 42.12 -19.35 16.40
CA LYS A 34 41.43 -19.89 17.58
C LYS A 34 41.77 -19.09 18.84
N GLN A 35 43.02 -18.71 19.02
CA GLN A 35 43.47 -17.93 20.19
C GLN A 35 42.84 -16.52 20.20
N TYR A 36 42.64 -15.91 19.04
CA TYR A 36 41.96 -14.62 18.93
C TYR A 36 40.44 -14.72 19.19
N GLY A 37 39.80 -15.81 18.79
CA GLY A 37 38.37 -16.05 18.99
C GLY A 37 37.46 -15.25 18.03
N GLY A 38 36.15 -15.53 18.10
CA GLY A 38 35.11 -14.78 17.37
C GLY A 38 35.01 -15.05 15.85
N LEU A 39 35.81 -15.99 15.32
CA LEU A 39 35.89 -16.30 13.89
C LEU A 39 35.75 -17.80 13.55
N SER A 40 35.51 -18.65 14.56
CA SER A 40 35.45 -20.10 14.40
C SER A 40 34.24 -20.59 13.60
N ASP A 41 33.16 -19.80 13.59
CA ASP A 41 31.92 -20.06 12.86
C ASP A 41 32.00 -19.69 11.36
N ARG A 42 33.06 -18.98 10.95
CA ARG A 42 33.15 -18.43 9.60
C ARG A 42 33.57 -19.49 8.58
N PRO A 43 32.85 -19.64 7.46
CA PRO A 43 33.28 -20.51 6.37
C PRO A 43 34.71 -20.22 5.94
N ARG A 44 35.48 -21.29 5.71
CA ARG A 44 36.87 -21.24 5.26
C ARG A 44 36.98 -21.57 3.78
N ILE A 45 37.77 -20.80 3.04
CA ILE A 45 38.24 -21.13 1.70
C ILE A 45 39.77 -21.12 1.72
N ILE A 46 40.40 -22.04 1.00
CA ILE A 46 41.85 -22.08 0.84
C ILE A 46 42.22 -21.73 -0.60
N ALA A 47 43.12 -20.77 -0.76
CA ALA A 47 43.70 -20.36 -2.03
C ALA A 47 45.20 -20.72 -2.03
N LEU A 48 45.56 -21.73 -2.80
CA LEU A 48 46.95 -22.14 -3.06
C LEU A 48 47.52 -21.22 -4.13
N ASN A 49 48.29 -20.21 -3.70
CA ASN A 49 48.77 -19.13 -4.55
C ASN A 49 50.15 -19.43 -5.17
N LYS A 50 50.45 -18.73 -6.26
CA LYS A 50 51.70 -18.77 -7.05
C LYS A 50 51.90 -20.03 -7.92
N ILE A 51 50.83 -20.53 -8.51
CA ILE A 51 50.90 -21.65 -9.48
C ILE A 51 51.54 -21.29 -10.83
N ASP A 52 51.86 -20.01 -11.04
CA ASP A 52 52.62 -19.55 -12.21
C ASP A 52 54.07 -20.06 -12.22
N ILE A 53 54.59 -20.50 -11.07
CA ILE A 53 55.91 -21.10 -10.92
C ILE A 53 55.76 -22.64 -10.94
N PRO A 54 56.58 -23.38 -11.72
CA PRO A 54 56.49 -24.85 -11.80
C PRO A 54 56.53 -25.56 -10.44
N ASP A 55 57.44 -25.14 -9.57
CA ASP A 55 57.56 -25.69 -8.21
C ASP A 55 56.32 -25.40 -7.37
N GLY A 56 55.76 -24.19 -7.51
CA GLY A 56 54.53 -23.78 -6.85
C GLY A 56 53.33 -24.61 -7.29
N LYS A 57 53.21 -24.88 -8.59
CA LYS A 57 52.18 -25.75 -9.13
C LYS A 57 52.31 -27.19 -8.64
N ALA A 58 53.51 -27.75 -8.66
CA ALA A 58 53.75 -29.11 -8.17
C ALA A 58 53.41 -29.23 -6.66
N MET A 59 53.77 -28.22 -5.87
CA MET A 59 53.41 -28.16 -4.45
C MET A 59 51.89 -28.10 -4.26
N ALA A 60 51.21 -27.22 -5.01
CA ALA A 60 49.75 -27.08 -4.95
C ALA A 60 49.03 -28.40 -5.28
N ASP A 61 49.46 -29.10 -6.33
CA ASP A 61 48.92 -30.41 -6.74
C ASP A 61 49.10 -31.48 -5.66
N MET A 62 50.22 -31.46 -4.93
CA MET A 62 50.49 -32.40 -3.83
C MET A 62 49.60 -32.16 -2.62
N VAL A 63 49.41 -30.90 -2.21
CA VAL A 63 48.70 -30.57 -0.96
C VAL A 63 47.19 -30.42 -1.12
N GLN A 64 46.70 -30.13 -2.32
CA GLN A 64 45.29 -29.86 -2.58
C GLN A 64 44.38 -30.97 -2.05
N LYS A 65 44.66 -32.23 -2.41
CA LYS A 65 43.83 -33.38 -1.98
C LYS A 65 43.79 -33.54 -0.47
N THR A 66 44.89 -33.24 0.22
CA THR A 66 44.99 -33.31 1.68
C THR A 66 44.07 -32.27 2.33
N LEU A 67 44.05 -31.06 1.80
CA LEU A 67 43.21 -29.96 2.30
C LEU A 67 41.73 -30.17 1.95
N GLU A 68 41.42 -30.68 0.77
CA GLU A 68 40.06 -31.07 0.36
C GLU A 68 39.52 -32.22 1.22
N ALA A 69 40.35 -33.22 1.54
CA ALA A 69 39.98 -34.32 2.43
C ALA A 69 39.65 -33.85 3.86
N ARG A 70 40.16 -32.69 4.28
CA ARG A 70 39.80 -32.03 5.54
C ARG A 70 38.48 -31.25 5.45
N GLY A 71 37.81 -31.24 4.29
CA GLY A 71 36.50 -30.62 4.09
C GLY A 71 36.56 -29.16 3.66
N PHE A 72 37.73 -28.64 3.29
CA PHE A 72 37.86 -27.26 2.83
C PHE A 72 37.73 -27.16 1.30
N PRO A 73 37.05 -26.14 0.77
CA PRO A 73 37.12 -25.81 -0.64
C PRO A 73 38.48 -25.19 -0.96
N VAL A 74 39.22 -25.81 -1.88
CA VAL A 74 40.57 -25.43 -2.25
C VAL A 74 40.61 -24.96 -3.70
N PHE A 75 41.28 -23.84 -3.94
CA PHE A 75 41.47 -23.26 -5.26
C PHE A 75 42.94 -23.01 -5.51
N GLN A 76 43.45 -23.53 -6.63
CA GLN A 76 44.76 -23.18 -7.14
C GLN A 76 44.67 -21.84 -7.87
N VAL A 77 45.48 -20.86 -7.49
CA VAL A 77 45.44 -19.51 -8.06
C VAL A 77 46.83 -18.94 -8.31
N SER A 78 46.91 -17.98 -9.22
CA SER A 78 48.05 -17.07 -9.32
C SER A 78 47.54 -15.64 -9.41
N ALA A 79 47.90 -14.83 -8.42
CA ALA A 79 47.64 -13.41 -8.47
C ALA A 79 48.40 -12.70 -9.61
N ALA A 80 49.54 -13.26 -10.04
CA ALA A 80 50.39 -12.70 -11.10
C ALA A 80 49.82 -12.98 -12.50
N SER A 81 49.49 -14.24 -12.81
CA SER A 81 48.92 -14.62 -14.12
C SER A 81 47.40 -14.46 -14.18
N ARG A 82 46.74 -14.24 -13.03
CA ARG A 82 45.28 -14.24 -12.82
C ARG A 82 44.61 -15.61 -13.01
N GLU A 83 45.38 -16.68 -13.14
CA GLU A 83 44.87 -18.04 -13.22
C GLU A 83 44.10 -18.43 -11.94
N GLY A 84 42.96 -19.10 -12.08
CA GLY A 84 42.14 -19.59 -10.96
C GLY A 84 41.38 -18.51 -10.17
N MET A 85 41.59 -17.22 -10.48
CA MET A 85 40.98 -16.12 -9.73
C MET A 85 39.46 -16.03 -9.94
N GLN A 86 38.97 -16.39 -11.12
CA GLN A 86 37.54 -16.30 -11.43
C GLN A 86 36.74 -17.34 -10.66
N GLU A 87 37.26 -18.56 -10.57
CA GLU A 87 36.73 -19.67 -9.78
C GLU A 87 36.69 -19.32 -8.30
N LEU A 88 37.78 -18.75 -7.78
CA LEU A 88 37.85 -18.28 -6.39
C LEU A 88 36.80 -17.19 -6.11
N ILE A 89 36.63 -16.20 -7.00
CA ILE A 89 35.62 -15.15 -6.86
C ILE A 89 34.21 -15.73 -6.84
N TYR A 90 33.90 -16.67 -7.73
CA TYR A 90 32.58 -17.30 -7.75
C TYR A 90 32.30 -18.11 -6.49
N ALA A 91 33.28 -18.86 -5.99
CA ALA A 91 33.15 -19.59 -4.73
C ALA A 91 32.89 -18.65 -3.56
N MET A 92 33.64 -17.54 -3.45
CA MET A 92 33.43 -16.52 -2.43
C MET A 92 32.04 -15.88 -2.54
N ALA A 93 31.60 -15.57 -3.76
CA ALA A 93 30.28 -14.99 -4.01
C ALA A 93 29.15 -15.93 -3.55
N GLN A 94 29.26 -17.23 -3.81
CA GLN A 94 28.28 -18.23 -3.37
C GLN A 94 28.18 -18.29 -1.84
N ILE A 95 29.32 -18.28 -1.13
CA ILE A 95 29.32 -18.26 0.34
C ILE A 95 28.64 -17.00 0.87
N ILE A 96 28.98 -15.82 0.32
CA ILE A 96 28.37 -14.55 0.74
C ILE A 96 26.86 -14.55 0.50
N GLN A 97 26.41 -15.07 -0.64
CA GLN A 97 24.98 -15.17 -0.95
C GLN A 97 24.25 -16.09 0.05
N LYS A 98 24.85 -17.22 0.40
CA LYS A 98 24.29 -18.15 1.39
C LYS A 98 24.16 -17.49 2.76
N VAL A 99 25.22 -16.88 3.26
CA VAL A 99 25.23 -16.18 4.56
C VAL A 99 24.20 -15.05 4.59
N ARG A 100 24.07 -14.27 3.51
CA ARG A 100 23.07 -13.19 3.41
C ARG A 100 21.64 -13.72 3.39
N LYS A 101 21.40 -14.88 2.77
CA LYS A 101 20.08 -15.51 2.73
C LYS A 101 19.66 -15.97 4.13
N GLU A 102 20.54 -16.66 4.83
CA GLU A 102 20.31 -17.11 6.22
C GLU A 102 20.00 -15.91 7.14
N GLN A 103 20.80 -14.83 7.07
CA GLN A 103 20.54 -13.61 7.84
C GLN A 103 19.21 -12.93 7.52
N LYS A 104 18.74 -13.02 6.26
CA LYS A 104 17.46 -12.44 5.86
C LYS A 104 16.29 -13.27 6.39
N GLU A 105 16.40 -14.59 6.38
CA GLU A 105 15.38 -15.49 6.92
C GLU A 105 15.17 -15.25 8.43
N ASP A 106 16.26 -15.04 9.19
CA ASP A 106 16.18 -14.69 10.62
C ASP A 106 15.49 -13.34 10.88
N GLN A 107 15.60 -12.37 9.97
CA GLN A 107 14.99 -11.04 10.11
C GLN A 107 13.50 -11.00 9.74
N VAL A 108 13.01 -11.94 8.92
CA VAL A 108 11.60 -11.99 8.50
C VAL A 108 10.67 -12.45 9.64
N ALA A 109 11.22 -12.94 10.76
CA ALA A 109 10.44 -13.34 11.94
C ALA A 109 9.81 -12.16 12.71
N ARG A 110 10.10 -10.89 12.37
CA ARG A 110 9.32 -9.76 12.91
C ARG A 110 8.05 -9.61 12.08
N ILE A 111 6.96 -10.23 12.54
CA ILE A 111 5.61 -9.93 12.05
C ILE A 111 5.37 -8.44 12.30
N VAL A 112 5.59 -7.62 11.26
CA VAL A 112 5.14 -6.23 11.26
C VAL A 112 3.64 -6.30 10.99
N LEU A 113 2.84 -6.28 12.06
CA LEU A 113 1.42 -5.96 11.96
C LEU A 113 1.34 -4.53 11.41
N ARG A 114 1.23 -4.40 10.09
CA ARG A 114 0.73 -3.16 9.50
C ARG A 114 -0.77 -3.17 9.79
N PRO A 115 -1.30 -2.19 10.56
CA PRO A 115 -2.74 -2.02 10.59
C PRO A 115 -3.21 -1.84 9.15
N ILE A 116 -4.17 -2.66 8.75
CA ILE A 116 -4.93 -2.41 7.53
C ILE A 116 -5.49 -1.00 7.71
N ALA A 117 -5.26 -0.12 6.75
CA ALA A 117 -6.01 1.13 6.70
C ALA A 117 -7.46 0.70 6.46
N VAL A 118 -8.19 0.53 7.56
CA VAL A 118 -9.64 0.49 7.50
C VAL A 118 -9.99 1.89 7.03
N ASP A 119 -10.64 2.01 5.88
CA ASP A 119 -11.45 3.18 5.54
C ASP A 119 -12.62 3.24 6.54
N ASP A 120 -12.28 3.33 7.81
CA ASP A 120 -13.19 3.54 8.90
C ASP A 120 -13.28 5.04 9.03
N ALA A 121 -14.37 5.60 8.52
CA ALA A 121 -14.81 6.90 8.99
C ALA A 121 -14.93 6.87 10.54
N GLY A 122 -14.95 5.68 11.18
CA GLY A 122 -14.91 5.51 12.62
C GLY A 122 -16.25 5.87 13.25
N PHE A 123 -17.31 5.88 12.43
CA PHE A 123 -18.69 6.05 12.83
C PHE A 123 -19.65 5.35 11.85
N GLU A 124 -20.78 4.89 12.35
CA GLU A 124 -21.89 4.32 11.58
C GLU A 124 -23.20 5.01 12.00
N VAL A 125 -24.05 5.33 11.02
CA VAL A 125 -25.37 5.96 11.23
C VAL A 125 -26.47 4.96 10.87
N ILE A 126 -27.26 4.57 11.88
CA ILE A 126 -28.37 3.61 11.78
C ILE A 126 -29.69 4.37 11.91
N SER A 127 -30.58 4.24 10.92
CA SER A 127 -31.95 4.75 10.99
C SER A 127 -32.87 3.68 11.60
N ASN A 128 -33.54 4.00 12.71
CA ASN A 128 -34.53 3.12 13.33
C ASN A 128 -35.90 3.27 12.64
N GLU A 129 -36.75 2.24 12.77
CA GLU A 129 -38.10 2.23 12.19
C GLU A 129 -39.03 3.30 12.80
N ASP A 130 -38.71 3.80 14.00
CA ASP A 130 -39.46 4.82 14.74
C ASP A 130 -39.17 6.27 14.28
N GLY A 131 -38.31 6.46 13.27
CA GLY A 131 -37.90 7.79 12.80
C GLY A 131 -36.79 8.45 13.63
N THR A 132 -36.09 7.67 14.47
CA THR A 132 -34.93 8.12 15.24
C THR A 132 -33.63 7.61 14.62
N PHE A 133 -32.53 8.35 14.79
CA PHE A 133 -31.22 7.99 14.23
C PHE A 133 -30.22 7.69 15.35
N ASN A 134 -29.55 6.54 15.27
CA ASN A 134 -28.49 6.17 16.19
C ASN A 134 -27.13 6.28 15.49
N ILE A 135 -26.22 7.04 16.09
CA ILE A 135 -24.84 7.18 15.62
C ILE A 135 -23.92 6.45 16.60
N THR A 136 -23.17 5.50 16.09
CA THR A 136 -22.18 4.73 16.86
C THR A 136 -20.78 5.07 16.37
N GLY A 137 -19.82 5.22 17.27
CA GLY A 137 -18.43 5.49 16.88
C GLY A 137 -17.55 6.01 18.01
N ASP A 138 -16.28 5.59 18.03
CA ASP A 138 -15.34 5.90 19.10
C ASP A 138 -15.09 7.41 19.26
N LYS A 139 -15.04 8.17 18.16
CA LYS A 139 -14.78 9.62 18.20
C LYS A 139 -16.02 10.45 18.55
N PRO A 140 -17.19 10.24 17.92
CA PRO A 140 -18.40 11.00 18.27
C PRO A 140 -18.81 10.79 19.72
N GLU A 141 -18.79 9.54 20.21
CA GLU A 141 -19.10 9.23 21.61
C GLU A 141 -18.15 9.93 22.59
N ARG A 142 -16.86 9.96 22.24
CA ARG A 142 -15.85 10.63 23.08
C ARG A 142 -16.04 12.14 23.12
N TRP A 143 -16.40 12.78 22.02
CA TRP A 143 -16.64 14.23 21.99
C TRP A 143 -17.86 14.59 22.82
N VAL A 144 -18.96 13.85 22.66
CA VAL A 144 -20.17 14.00 23.46
C VAL A 144 -19.86 13.87 24.95
N LYS A 145 -19.07 12.87 25.36
CA LYS A 145 -18.66 12.69 26.77
C LYS A 145 -17.72 13.78 27.30
N GLN A 146 -17.00 14.48 26.43
CA GLN A 146 -16.03 15.52 26.81
C GLN A 146 -16.63 16.93 26.75
N THR A 147 -17.77 17.10 26.11
CA THR A 147 -18.44 18.40 25.98
C THR A 147 -19.23 18.73 27.25
N ASP A 148 -19.08 19.96 27.72
CA ASP A 148 -19.92 20.51 28.78
C ASP A 148 -21.18 21.12 28.17
N PHE A 149 -22.32 20.44 28.34
CA PHE A 149 -23.62 20.86 27.83
C PHE A 149 -24.24 22.05 28.59
N ALA A 150 -23.63 22.52 29.68
CA ALA A 150 -24.05 23.75 30.34
C ALA A 150 -23.61 25.01 29.56
N ASN A 151 -22.66 24.87 28.62
CA ASN A 151 -22.10 25.97 27.85
C ASN A 151 -22.57 25.93 26.39
N ALA A 152 -23.35 26.94 25.99
CA ALA A 152 -23.86 27.07 24.61
C ALA A 152 -22.73 27.13 23.55
N GLU A 153 -21.57 27.70 23.87
CA GLU A 153 -20.42 27.75 22.96
C GLU A 153 -19.82 26.36 22.74
N ALA A 154 -19.79 25.52 23.77
CA ALA A 154 -19.29 24.15 23.69
C ALA A 154 -20.23 23.24 22.89
N ILE A 155 -21.55 23.48 22.97
CA ILE A 155 -22.55 22.80 22.14
C ILE A 155 -22.36 23.17 20.67
N GLY A 156 -22.17 24.46 20.36
CA GLY A 156 -21.90 24.91 18.99
C GLY A 156 -20.62 24.31 18.41
N TYR A 157 -19.55 24.28 19.20
CA TYR A 157 -18.30 23.65 18.80
C TYR A 157 -18.44 22.14 18.54
N LEU A 158 -19.25 21.44 19.34
CA LEU A 158 -19.56 20.03 19.11
C LEU A 158 -20.31 19.83 17.79
N ALA A 159 -21.32 20.66 17.50
CA ALA A 159 -22.08 20.61 16.25
C ALA A 159 -21.17 20.80 15.02
N ASP A 160 -20.34 21.84 15.02
CA ASP A 160 -19.38 22.11 13.93
C ASP A 160 -18.39 20.95 13.73
N ARG A 161 -18.00 20.31 14.84
CA ARG A 161 -17.07 19.18 14.83
C ARG A 161 -17.71 17.91 14.28
N LEU A 162 -18.99 17.64 14.59
CA LEU A 162 -19.75 16.52 14.04
C LEU A 162 -20.05 16.74 12.54
N ALA A 163 -20.36 17.97 12.13
CA ALA A 163 -20.53 18.36 10.73
C ALA A 163 -19.24 18.14 9.92
N SER A 164 -18.10 18.64 10.42
CA SER A 164 -16.78 18.46 9.81
C SER A 164 -16.35 17.00 9.74
N TYR A 165 -16.84 16.15 10.65
CA TYR A 165 -16.56 14.72 10.65
C TYR A 165 -17.38 13.94 9.62
N GLY A 166 -18.41 14.56 9.04
CA GLY A 166 -19.23 13.99 7.98
C GLY A 166 -20.52 13.30 8.45
N ILE A 167 -20.88 13.43 9.73
CA ILE A 167 -22.07 12.79 10.31
C ILE A 167 -23.36 13.41 9.74
N GLU A 168 -23.40 14.73 9.58
CA GLU A 168 -24.56 15.42 9.00
C GLU A 168 -24.87 14.95 7.58
N ARG A 169 -23.82 14.70 6.79
CA ARG A 169 -23.96 14.20 5.41
C ARG A 169 -24.53 12.79 5.37
N GLU A 170 -24.15 11.93 6.32
CA GLU A 170 -24.69 10.58 6.43
C GLU A 170 -26.14 10.58 6.96
N LEU A 171 -26.48 11.43 7.93
CA LEU A 171 -27.86 11.64 8.39
C LEU A 171 -28.76 12.12 7.24
N TYR A 172 -28.27 13.07 6.45
CA TYR A 172 -29.00 13.57 5.29
C TYR A 172 -29.24 12.48 4.23
N LYS A 173 -28.20 11.70 3.88
CA LYS A 173 -28.36 10.55 2.96
C LYS A 173 -29.37 9.51 3.47
N LYS A 174 -29.51 9.37 4.79
CA LYS A 174 -30.47 8.49 5.44
C LYS A 174 -31.87 9.10 5.57
N GLY A 175 -32.06 10.35 5.17
CA GLY A 175 -33.37 11.00 5.08
C GLY A 175 -33.81 11.73 6.35
N ALA A 176 -32.87 12.09 7.24
CA ALA A 176 -33.18 12.91 8.41
C ALA A 176 -33.75 14.28 8.00
N LYS A 177 -34.73 14.76 8.76
CA LYS A 177 -35.37 16.07 8.64
C LYS A 177 -35.03 16.92 9.85
N ALA A 178 -35.11 18.24 9.67
CA ALA A 178 -34.92 19.18 10.78
C ALA A 178 -35.95 18.88 11.90
N GLY A 179 -35.44 18.69 13.12
CA GLY A 179 -36.22 18.31 14.30
C GLY A 179 -36.29 16.80 14.56
N ASP A 180 -35.64 15.96 13.74
CA ASP A 180 -35.58 14.51 14.01
C ASP A 180 -34.64 14.23 15.19
N GLU A 181 -35.01 13.25 16.01
CA GLU A 181 -34.25 12.86 17.20
C GLU A 181 -33.01 12.02 16.80
N VAL A 182 -31.83 12.53 17.17
CA VAL A 182 -30.55 11.88 16.93
C VAL A 182 -29.92 11.49 18.26
N ARG A 183 -29.48 10.23 18.36
CA ARG A 183 -28.85 9.64 19.53
C ARG A 183 -27.39 9.31 19.19
N ILE A 184 -26.44 9.85 19.94
CA ILE A 184 -25.02 9.49 19.81
C ILE A 184 -24.61 8.62 20.99
N GLY A 185 -24.20 7.39 20.70
CA GLY A 185 -23.74 6.40 21.68
C GLY A 185 -24.66 5.20 21.88
N LEU A 186 -24.22 4.26 22.72
CA LEU A 186 -24.91 3.00 23.00
C LEU A 186 -25.47 2.97 24.44
N GLY A 187 -26.73 2.55 24.59
CA GLY A 187 -27.36 2.30 25.89
C GLY A 187 -27.75 3.55 26.68
N ASP A 188 -27.68 3.47 28.01
CA ASP A 188 -28.12 4.52 28.95
C ASP A 188 -27.22 5.77 28.96
N ASP A 189 -26.06 5.71 28.30
CA ASP A 189 -25.09 6.82 28.16
C ASP A 189 -25.28 7.62 26.85
N ALA A 190 -26.29 7.28 26.04
CA ALA A 190 -26.54 7.95 24.78
C ALA A 190 -27.07 9.38 25.01
N VAL A 191 -26.45 10.36 24.35
CA VAL A 191 -26.96 11.73 24.36
C VAL A 191 -27.92 11.91 23.20
N ILE A 192 -29.11 12.40 23.53
CA ILE A 192 -30.22 12.63 22.62
C ILE A 192 -30.32 14.13 22.36
N PHE A 193 -30.42 14.50 21.09
CA PHE A 193 -30.69 15.88 20.69
C PHE A 193 -31.54 15.92 19.42
N ASP A 194 -32.23 17.04 19.24
CA ASP A 194 -32.98 17.32 18.03
C ASP A 194 -32.01 17.83 16.96
N TRP A 195 -32.02 17.21 15.80
CA TRP A 195 -31.11 17.57 14.73
C TRP A 195 -31.58 18.82 13.98
N GLU A 196 -30.74 19.85 13.99
CA GLU A 196 -30.92 21.03 13.15
C GLU A 196 -29.82 21.05 12.07
N PRO A 197 -30.17 21.01 10.78
CA PRO A 197 -29.17 21.03 9.72
C PRO A 197 -28.41 22.35 9.72
N SER A 198 -27.07 22.27 9.70
CA SER A 198 -26.20 23.42 9.47
C SER A 198 -26.48 24.05 8.10
N ILE A 199 -26.04 25.30 7.87
CA ILE A 199 -26.24 26.00 6.57
C ILE A 199 -25.65 25.20 5.40
N GLU A 200 -24.57 24.45 5.64
CA GLU A 200 -23.92 23.58 4.63
C GLU A 200 -24.80 22.36 4.28
N ALA A 201 -25.40 21.71 5.28
CA ALA A 201 -26.37 20.63 5.08
C ALA A 201 -27.72 21.14 4.51
N GLY A 202 -28.15 22.33 4.92
CA GLY A 202 -29.35 23.02 4.43
C GLY A 202 -29.25 23.40 2.95
N ALA A 203 -28.05 23.74 2.47
CA ALA A 203 -27.79 23.98 1.05
C ALA A 203 -27.88 22.67 0.22
N GLU A 204 -27.45 21.53 0.77
CA GLU A 204 -27.66 20.21 0.13
C GLU A 204 -29.15 19.80 0.10
N LEU A 205 -29.92 20.16 1.13
CA LEU A 205 -31.39 20.03 1.20
C LEU A 205 -32.09 20.79 0.06
N LEU A 206 -31.66 22.03 -0.20
CA LEU A 206 -32.19 22.86 -1.30
C LEU A 206 -31.71 22.40 -2.67
N ALA A 207 -30.52 21.79 -2.76
CA ALA A 207 -29.96 21.26 -4.00
C ALA A 207 -30.62 19.95 -4.47
N GLY A 208 -31.47 19.32 -3.65
CA GLY A 208 -32.25 18.13 -4.00
C GLY A 208 -33.50 18.41 -4.85
N ALA A 209 -33.92 19.66 -5.00
CA ALA A 209 -34.95 20.02 -5.97
C ALA A 209 -34.36 19.91 -7.41
N PRO A 210 -35.10 19.36 -8.39
CA PRO A 210 -34.67 19.36 -9.78
C PRO A 210 -34.24 20.78 -10.18
N ARG A 211 -33.04 20.93 -10.74
CA ARG A 211 -32.50 22.25 -11.11
C ARG A 211 -33.54 23.05 -11.91
N GLY A 212 -34.02 24.16 -11.34
CA GLY A 212 -34.96 25.08 -11.99
C GLY A 212 -36.25 25.37 -11.22
N GLU A 213 -36.55 24.66 -10.13
CA GLU A 213 -37.73 24.96 -9.30
C GLU A 213 -37.34 25.64 -7.98
N ASP A 214 -37.60 26.95 -7.90
CA ASP A 214 -37.59 27.68 -6.63
C ASP A 214 -38.97 27.52 -5.96
N LEU A 215 -39.03 26.83 -4.80
CA LEU A 215 -40.27 26.64 -4.04
C LEU A 215 -40.92 27.96 -3.58
N ARG A 216 -40.22 29.09 -3.66
CA ARG A 216 -40.77 30.41 -3.32
C ARG A 216 -41.56 31.05 -4.46
N LEU A 217 -41.42 30.57 -5.70
CA LEU A 217 -42.10 31.11 -6.88
C LEU A 217 -43.27 30.20 -7.27
N SER A 218 -44.47 30.76 -7.44
CA SER A 218 -45.59 30.03 -8.03
C SER A 218 -45.43 29.97 -9.55
N THR A 219 -45.11 28.80 -10.09
CA THR A 219 -44.86 28.61 -11.53
C THR A 219 -46.16 28.29 -12.28
N PRO A 220 -46.38 28.78 -13.52
CA PRO A 220 -47.65 28.61 -14.27
C PRO A 220 -47.97 27.17 -14.68
N TRP A 221 -47.05 26.24 -14.45
CA TRP A 221 -47.14 24.83 -14.82
C TRP A 221 -47.56 23.92 -13.67
N ARG A 222 -47.97 24.50 -12.53
CA ARG A 222 -48.73 23.76 -11.54
C ARG A 222 -50.15 23.67 -12.07
N MET A 223 -50.44 22.58 -12.79
CA MET A 223 -51.82 22.19 -13.10
C MET A 223 -52.47 21.82 -11.76
N ASP A 224 -52.94 22.84 -11.03
CA ASP A 224 -53.87 22.64 -9.96
C ASP A 224 -55.09 21.93 -10.57
N LEU A 225 -55.52 20.84 -9.95
CA LEU A 225 -56.70 20.06 -10.33
C LEU A 225 -57.98 20.87 -10.16
N LEU A 226 -58.16 21.91 -10.96
CA LEU A 226 -59.40 22.66 -11.11
C LEU A 226 -59.64 22.87 -12.60
N GLU A 227 -60.65 22.14 -13.06
CA GLU A 227 -61.38 22.17 -14.33
C GLU A 227 -61.35 23.52 -15.07
N ASP A 228 -60.89 23.53 -16.33
CA ASP A 228 -61.69 23.86 -17.54
C ASP A 228 -60.80 24.29 -18.74
N ASP A 229 -61.22 23.86 -19.94
CA ASP A 229 -60.82 24.24 -21.32
C ASP A 229 -59.59 23.59 -21.99
N ILE A 230 -59.86 22.53 -22.77
CA ILE A 230 -58.99 21.95 -23.81
C ILE A 230 -59.44 22.48 -25.18
N ASP A 231 -58.57 23.18 -25.91
CA ASP A 231 -58.73 23.38 -27.36
C ASP A 231 -58.07 22.20 -28.11
N GLN A 232 -58.88 21.35 -28.74
CA GLN A 232 -58.42 20.27 -29.63
C GLN A 232 -58.25 20.83 -31.05
N LEU A 233 -57.04 20.73 -31.61
CA LEU A 233 -56.77 21.03 -33.03
C LEU A 233 -57.39 19.95 -33.92
N SER A 234 -57.87 20.36 -35.10
CA SER A 234 -58.68 19.52 -35.99
C SER A 234 -57.85 18.54 -36.82
N ASP A 235 -58.48 17.43 -37.23
CA ASP A 235 -57.86 16.31 -37.95
C ASP A 235 -57.09 16.72 -39.23
N ASP A 236 -57.47 17.79 -39.91
CA ASP A 236 -56.80 18.31 -41.12
C ASP A 236 -55.36 18.81 -40.84
N GLU A 237 -55.07 19.28 -39.62
CA GLU A 237 -53.71 19.71 -39.22
C GLU A 237 -52.80 18.52 -38.89
N ILE A 238 -53.37 17.38 -38.51
CA ILE A 238 -52.64 16.15 -38.21
C ILE A 238 -52.17 15.47 -39.52
N GLU A 239 -52.96 15.57 -40.59
CA GLU A 239 -52.65 14.97 -41.90
C GLU A 239 -51.48 15.67 -42.61
N MET A 240 -51.22 16.95 -42.39
CA MET A 240 -50.10 17.67 -43.02
C MET A 240 -48.71 17.28 -42.50
N GLN A 241 -48.64 16.60 -41.36
CA GLN A 241 -47.35 16.32 -40.69
C GLN A 241 -46.59 15.13 -41.31
N TRP A 242 -47.20 14.36 -42.24
CA TRP A 242 -46.61 13.13 -42.78
C TRP A 242 -46.67 13.01 -44.31
N GLU A 243 -45.92 13.85 -45.03
CA GLU A 243 -45.39 13.48 -46.35
C GLU A 243 -43.85 13.58 -46.37
N TYR A 244 -43.20 12.45 -46.09
CA TYR A 244 -41.76 12.25 -46.31
C TYR A 244 -41.50 12.05 -47.81
N ASN A 245 -41.09 13.09 -48.52
CA ASN A 245 -40.66 12.96 -49.92
C ASN A 245 -39.13 13.06 -50.04
N VAL A 246 -38.41 11.99 -49.66
CA VAL A 246 -36.96 11.86 -49.90
C VAL A 246 -36.53 10.39 -50.11
N ALA A 247 -35.87 10.14 -51.24
CA ALA A 247 -35.64 8.80 -51.81
C ALA A 247 -34.50 7.96 -51.19
N ASN A 248 -33.68 8.48 -50.26
CA ASN A 248 -32.75 7.65 -49.46
C ASN A 248 -32.20 8.41 -48.24
N PRO A 249 -32.41 7.93 -46.99
CA PRO A 249 -32.06 8.65 -45.75
C PRO A 249 -30.61 8.50 -45.28
N ARG A 250 -29.68 8.00 -46.12
CA ARG A 250 -28.30 7.64 -45.68
C ARG A 250 -27.14 8.43 -46.30
N THR A 251 -27.40 9.50 -47.06
CA THR A 251 -26.35 10.37 -47.62
C THR A 251 -26.81 11.83 -47.66
N PRO A 252 -26.38 12.69 -46.72
CA PRO A 252 -26.63 14.12 -46.80
C PRO A 252 -25.47 14.79 -47.54
N ARG A 253 -25.50 14.73 -48.87
CA ARG A 253 -24.78 15.68 -49.72
C ARG A 253 -25.79 16.22 -50.72
N ILE A 254 -25.87 17.54 -50.79
CA ILE A 254 -26.69 18.24 -51.78
C ILE A 254 -25.81 18.35 -53.02
N ASP A 255 -26.19 17.67 -54.09
CA ASP A 255 -25.62 17.86 -55.42
C ASP A 255 -25.98 19.27 -55.92
N GLU A 256 -24.98 19.97 -56.44
CA GLU A 256 -25.14 21.24 -57.15
C GLU A 256 -25.90 20.97 -58.45
N ASP A 257 -27.19 21.36 -58.49
CA ASP A 257 -27.89 21.91 -59.67
C ASP A 257 -29.42 21.85 -59.45
N VAL A 258 -29.96 22.78 -58.66
CA VAL A 258 -31.33 23.27 -58.85
C VAL A 258 -31.32 24.78 -58.66
N LYS A 259 -31.67 25.47 -59.75
CA LYS A 259 -31.78 26.92 -59.93
C LYS A 259 -32.69 27.61 -58.91
#